data_AF-A0A445MZ77-F1
#
_entry.id   AF-A0A445MZ77-F1
#
_cell.length_a   1.000
_cell.length_b   1.000
_cell.length_c   1.000
_cell.angle_alpha   90.00
_cell.angle_beta   90.00
_cell.angle_gamma   90.00
#
_symmetry.space_group_name_H-M   'P 1'
#
loop_
_entity.id
_entity.type
_entity.pdbx_description
1 polymer ?
#
loop_
_entity_poly.entity_id
_entity_poly.type
_entity_poly.pdbx_seq_one_letter_code
_entity_poly.pdbx_strand_id
1 'polypeptide(L)' 'MSKHAEWELRLDCKENTDTYILYYHLAYVLHLNEKIIRNSNYSITKNYKSFKNQNLWP' A
#
# COMPACT_ATOMS: atom_id res chain seq x y z
N MET A 1 2.83 22.35 -19.06
CA MET A 1 3.17 21.15 -18.27
C MET A 1 2.97 21.48 -16.80
N SER A 2 2.06 20.79 -16.11
CA SER A 2 1.73 21.07 -14.70
C SER A 2 2.57 20.18 -13.78
N LYS A 3 3.34 20.79 -12.86
CA LYS A 3 3.97 20.09 -11.75
C LYS A 3 3.01 20.15 -10.57
N HIS A 4 2.72 19.02 -9.96
CA HIS A 4 1.89 18.96 -8.77
C HIS A 4 2.43 17.91 -7.80
N ALA A 5 2.03 18.05 -6.55
CA ALA A 5 2.41 17.14 -5.48
C ALA A 5 1.15 16.72 -4.71
N GLU A 6 1.15 15.48 -4.26
CA GLU A 6 0.01 14.89 -3.57
C GLU A 6 0.45 13.85 -2.53
N TRP A 7 -0.48 13.48 -1.66
CA TRP A 7 -0.32 12.36 -0.75
C TRP A 7 -0.98 11.14 -1.36
N GLU A 8 -0.24 10.04 -1.51
CA GLU A 8 -0.78 8.75 -1.89
C GLU A 8 -0.84 7.84 -0.66
N LEU A 9 -2.01 7.28 -0.38
CA LEU A 9 -2.17 6.15 0.53
C LEU A 9 -2.23 4.88 -0.30
N ARG A 10 -1.25 3.98 -0.10
CA ARG A 10 -1.21 2.67 -0.76
C ARG A 10 -1.42 1.55 0.24
N LEU A 11 -2.11 0.51 -0.22
CA LEU A 11 -2.29 -0.73 0.51
C LEU A 11 -1.57 -1.83 -0.25
N ASP A 12 -0.48 -2.32 0.31
CA ASP A 12 0.21 -3.51 -0.19
C ASP A 12 -0.18 -4.70 0.68
N CYS A 13 -0.42 -5.85 0.03
CA CYS A 13 -0.74 -7.09 0.72
C CYS A 13 0.31 -8.14 0.38
N LYS A 14 0.89 -8.76 1.40
CA LYS A 14 1.80 -9.89 1.23
C LYS A 14 1.20 -11.12 1.88
N GLU A 15 0.96 -12.16 1.08
CA GLU A 15 0.62 -13.48 1.60
C GLU A 15 1.87 -14.15 2.16
N ASN A 16 1.76 -14.68 3.38
CA ASN A 16 2.70 -15.60 3.98
C ASN A 16 1.93 -16.86 4.37
N THR A 17 2.64 -17.97 4.57
CA THR A 17 2.13 -19.36 4.55
C THR A 17 0.74 -19.57 5.17
N ASP A 18 0.36 -18.85 6.24
CA ASP A 18 -1.01 -18.81 6.81
C ASP A 18 -1.47 -17.42 7.30
N THR A 19 -0.90 -16.33 6.78
CA THR A 19 -1.26 -14.95 7.15
C THR A 19 -1.26 -14.01 5.95
N TYR A 20 -2.16 -13.03 5.95
CA TYR A 20 -2.06 -11.86 5.08
C TYR A 20 -1.47 -10.71 5.88
N ILE A 21 -0.39 -10.13 5.37
CA ILE A 21 0.23 -8.96 5.97
C ILE A 21 -0.16 -7.76 5.11
N LEU A 22 -0.96 -6.87 5.69
CA LEU A 22 -1.31 -5.60 5.06
C LEU A 22 -0.30 -4.54 5.49
N TYR A 23 0.25 -3.84 4.50
CA TYR A 23 1.13 -2.70 4.66
C TYR A 23 0.43 -1.45 4.13
N TYR A 24 0.19 -0.51 5.04
CA TYR A 24 -0.31 0.81 4.67
C TYR A 24 0.89 1.74 4.51
N HIS A 25 1.10 2.24 3.29
CA HIS A 25 2.16 3.18 2.96
C HIS A 25 1.58 4.56 2.73
N LEU A 26 1.99 5.52 3.57
CA LEU A 26 1.74 6.94 3.30
C LEU A 26 2.97 7.52 2.62
N ALA A 27 2.80 7.93 1.36
CA ALA A 27 3.87 8.48 0.55
C ALA A 27 3.54 9.91 0.13
N TYR A 28 4.55 10.78 0.20
CA TYR A 28 4.51 12.05 -0.51
C TYR A 28 5.01 11.81 -1.93
N VAL A 29 4.20 12.23 -2.91
CA VAL A 29 4.46 11.99 -4.32
C VAL A 29 4.61 13.30 -5.06
N LEU A 30 5.75 13.45 -5.74
CA LEU A 30 6.05 14.61 -6.56
C LEU A 30 6.06 14.19 -8.03
N HIS A 31 5.12 14.76 -8.79
CA HIS A 31 4.99 14.54 -10.24
C HIS A 31 5.78 15.61 -10.99
N LEU A 32 6.95 15.22 -11.51
CA LEU A 32 7.82 16.06 -12.31
C LEU A 32 7.79 15.61 -13.77
N ASN A 33 6.82 16.10 -14.53
CA ASN A 33 6.63 15.73 -15.94
C ASN A 33 6.56 14.20 -16.11
N GLU A 34 7.61 13.56 -16.62
CA GLU A 34 7.69 12.10 -16.83
C GLU A 34 8.30 11.33 -15.64
N LYS A 35 8.76 12.03 -14.61
CA LYS A 35 9.40 11.44 -13.44
C LYS A 35 8.49 11.54 -12.22
N ILE A 36 8.26 10.40 -11.58
CA ILE A 36 7.56 10.34 -10.29
C ILE A 36 8.58 10.03 -9.20
N ILE A 37 8.67 10.91 -8.20
CA ILE A 37 9.49 10.69 -7.01
C ILE A 37 8.55 10.39 -5.85
N ARG A 38 8.77 9.25 -5.20
CA ARG A 38 7.99 8.80 -4.04
C ARG A 38 8.88 8.77 -2.81
N ASN A 39 8.43 9.41 -1.73
CA ASN A 39 9.08 9.33 -0.44
C ASN A 39 8.09 8.73 0.59
N SER A 40 8.35 7.49 0.99
CA SER A 40 7.53 6.76 1.96
C SER A 40 8.24 6.76 3.32
N ASN A 41 7.72 7.52 4.28
CA ASN A 41 8.31 7.62 5.62
C ASN A 41 7.57 6.79 6.68
N TYR A 42 6.40 6.24 6.34
CA TYR A 42 5.54 5.54 7.29
C TYR A 42 4.93 4.29 6.67
N SER A 43 5.16 3.15 7.33
CA SER A 43 4.50 1.88 7.04
C SER A 43 3.88 1.33 8.32
N ILE A 44 2.55 1.18 8.33
CA ILE A 44 1.86 0.46 9.42
C ILE A 44 1.61 -0.96 8.92
N THR A 45 2.10 -1.94 9.68
CA THR A 45 1.92 -3.37 9.37
C THR A 45 0.82 -3.93 10.25
N LYS A 46 -0.16 -4.60 9.64
CA LYS A 46 -1.17 -5.35 10.39
C LYS A 46 -1.23 -6.79 9.88
N ASN A 47 -1.03 -7.72 10.80
CA ASN A 47 -1.09 -9.15 10.53
C ASN A 47 -2.54 -9.63 10.65
N TYR A 48 -3.04 -10.26 9.59
CA TYR A 48 -4.31 -10.95 9.58
C TYR A 48 -4.05 -12.45 9.46
N LYS A 49 -4.68 -13.25 10.34
CA LYS A 49 -4.66 -14.71 10.16
C LYS A 49 -5.39 -15.04 8.86
N SER A 50 -4.78 -15.88 8.01
CA SER A 50 -5.41 -16.34 6.79
C SER A 50 -6.58 -17.24 7.16
N PHE A 51 -7.78 -16.87 6.73
CA PHE A 51 -8.94 -17.75 6.75
C PHE A 51 -8.87 -18.65 5.52
N LYS A 52 -7.86 -19.54 5.44
CA LYS A 52 -7.93 -20.66 4.49
C LYS A 52 -9.17 -21.48 4.89
N ASN A 53 -10.22 -21.43 4.05
CA ASN A 53 -11.52 -22.09 4.18
C ASN A 53 -12.68 -21.34 4.88
N GLN A 54 -12.98 -20.11 4.50
CA GLN A 54 -14.40 -19.70 4.44
C GLN A 54 -14.68 -18.99 3.12
N ASN A 55 -15.46 -19.65 2.26
CA ASN A 55 -16.17 -19.02 1.13
C ASN A 55 -16.92 -17.80 1.66
N LEU A 56 -16.35 -16.62 1.49
CA LEU A 56 -16.98 -15.34 1.82
C LEU A 56 -16.67 -14.36 0.69
N TRP A 57 -17.27 -14.63 -0.46
CA TRP A 57 -17.81 -13.56 -1.30
C TRP A 57 -19.30 -13.45 -0.96
N PRO A 58 -19.84 -12.26 -0.65
CA PRO A 58 -21.25 -12.01 -0.92
C PRO A 58 -21.52 -12.05 -2.43
#